data_AF-A0A0N8W086-F1
#
_entry.id   AF-A0A0N8W086-F1
#
_cell.length_a   1.000
_cell.length_b   1.000
_cell.length_c   1.000
_cell.angle_alpha   90.00
_cell.angle_beta   90.00
_cell.angle_gamma   90.00
#
_symmetry.space_group_name_H-M   'P 1'
#
loop_
_entity.id
_entity.type
_entity.pdbx_description
1 polymer ?
#
loop_
_entity_poly.entity_id
_entity_poly.type
_entity_poly.pdbx_seq_one_letter_code
_entity_poly.pdbx_strand_id
1 'polypeptide(L)' 'MTDKNQKGLYITAGVVVLVILVSTFLVGSQNYFNRQEVKMLVDEASKHGHSWEVTIHNELTHSYSFKTIE' A
#
# COMPACT_ATOMS: atom_id res chain seq x y z
N MET A 1 -1.93 24.68 37.25
CA MET A 1 -2.81 23.69 36.57
C MET A 1 -2.56 23.59 35.05
N THR A 2 -1.49 24.20 34.50
CA THR A 2 -1.30 24.36 33.04
C THR A 2 -0.32 23.35 32.40
N ASP A 3 0.70 22.90 33.15
CA ASP A 3 1.77 22.02 32.65
C ASP A 3 1.27 20.61 32.23
N LYS A 4 0.41 19.99 33.05
CA LYS A 4 -0.11 18.63 32.79
C LYS A 4 -0.93 18.55 31.50
N ASN A 5 -1.72 19.58 31.22
CA ASN A 5 -2.57 19.64 30.01
C ASN A 5 -1.73 19.87 28.75
N GLN A 6 -0.65 20.63 28.86
CA GLN A 6 0.28 20.88 27.77
C GLN A 6 1.12 19.64 27.43
N LYS A 7 1.59 18.88 28.44
CA LYS A 7 2.25 17.58 28.22
C LYS A 7 1.32 16.55 27.58
N GLY A 8 0.06 16.50 28.02
CA GLY A 8 -0.97 15.66 27.41
C GLY A 8 -1.16 15.98 25.92
N LEU A 9 -1.26 17.27 25.58
CA LEU A 9 -1.40 17.73 24.20
C LEU A 9 -0.23 17.29 23.30
N TYR A 10 1.02 17.41 23.77
CA TYR A 10 2.19 16.97 22.99
C TYR A 10 2.23 15.46 22.78
N ILE A 11 1.86 14.67 23.79
CA ILE A 11 1.79 13.21 23.67
C ILE A 11 0.74 12.84 22.63
N THR A 12 -0.46 13.42 22.72
CA THR A 12 -1.53 13.17 21.74
C THR A 12 -1.10 13.57 20.34
N ALA A 13 -0.48 14.73 20.16
CA ALA A 13 0.05 15.16 18.86
C ALA A 13 1.11 14.19 18.31
N GLY A 14 2.02 13.72 19.16
CA GLY A 14 3.05 12.74 18.78
C GLY A 14 2.45 11.41 18.32
N VAL A 15 1.45 10.91 19.03
CA VAL A 15 0.72 9.68 18.66
C VAL A 15 0.03 9.85 17.31
N VAL A 16 -0.65 10.98 17.07
CA VAL A 16 -1.32 11.25 15.80
C VAL A 16 -0.32 11.27 14.64
N VAL A 17 0.81 11.95 14.80
CA VAL A 17 1.88 11.99 13.79
C VAL A 17 2.42 10.58 13.51
N LEU A 18 2.67 9.79 14.56
CA LEU A 18 3.17 8.43 14.42
C LEU A 18 2.17 7.54 13.66
N VAL A 19 0.88 7.63 13.97
CA VAL A 19 -0.17 6.87 13.28
C VAL A 19 -0.19 7.25 11.80
N ILE A 20 -0.14 8.54 11.46
CA ILE A 20 -0.11 8.98 10.07
C ILE A 20 1.12 8.41 9.35
N LEU A 21 2.30 8.51 9.96
CA LEU A 21 3.54 8.00 9.36
C LEU A 21 3.48 6.49 9.12
N VAL A 22 2.99 5.72 10.10
CA VAL A 22 2.84 4.27 9.99
C VAL A 22 1.82 3.92 8.90
N SER A 23 0.67 4.58 8.87
CA SER A 23 -0.34 4.36 7.83
C SER A 23 0.18 4.67 6.44
N THR A 24 0.89 5.79 6.24
CA THR A 24 1.51 6.14 4.97
C THR A 24 2.55 5.10 4.56
N PHE A 25 3.39 4.65 5.50
CA PHE A 25 4.39 3.62 5.23
C PHE A 25 3.76 2.29 4.83
N LEU A 26 2.71 1.85 5.52
CA LEU A 26 1.99 0.61 5.19
C LEU A 26 1.35 0.67 3.81
N VAL A 27 0.63 1.76 3.51
CA VAL A 27 0.01 1.97 2.20
C VAL A 27 1.05 2.02 1.08
N GLY A 28 2.14 2.76 1.29
CA GLY A 28 3.24 2.85 0.34
C GLY A 28 3.90 1.50 0.09
N SER A 29 4.09 0.71 1.15
CA SER A 29 4.63 -0.65 1.06
C SER A 29 3.72 -1.56 0.26
N GLN A 30 2.41 -1.54 0.55
CA GLN A 30 1.42 -2.35 -0.18
C GLN A 30 1.40 -1.98 -1.67
N ASN A 31 1.39 -0.70 -2.00
CA ASN A 31 1.50 -0.24 -3.39
C ASN A 31 2.79 -0.71 -4.07
N TYR A 32 3.93 -0.60 -3.38
CA TYR A 32 5.22 -1.02 -3.93
C TYR A 32 5.28 -2.53 -4.22
N PHE A 33 4.84 -3.36 -3.27
CA PHE A 33 4.85 -4.81 -3.44
C PHE A 33 3.82 -5.28 -4.47
N ASN A 34 2.60 -4.74 -4.45
CA ASN A 34 1.57 -5.10 -5.42
C ASN A 34 2.00 -4.78 -6.86
N ARG A 35 2.64 -3.62 -7.09
CA ARG A 35 3.17 -3.26 -8.41
C ARG A 35 4.27 -4.21 -8.90
N GLN A 36 5.16 -4.62 -8.00
CA GLN A 36 6.21 -5.58 -8.34
C GLN A 36 5.63 -6.96 -8.66
N GLU A 37 4.64 -7.40 -7.90
CA GLU A 37 3.99 -8.68 -8.13
C GLU A 37 3.24 -8.70 -9.46
N VAL A 38 2.43 -7.68 -9.76
CA VAL A 38 1.77 -7.53 -11.07
C VAL A 38 2.79 -7.60 -12.21
N LYS A 39 3.90 -6.86 -12.09
CA LYS A 39 4.96 -6.88 -13.10
C LYS A 39 5.52 -8.29 -13.29
N MET A 40 5.80 -9.00 -12.20
CA MET A 40 6.31 -10.37 -12.26
C MET A 40 5.33 -11.32 -12.95
N LEU A 41 4.04 -11.23 -12.62
CA LEU A 41 2.98 -12.06 -13.22
C LEU A 41 2.83 -11.79 -14.72
N VAL A 42 2.85 -10.51 -15.12
CA VAL A 42 2.80 -10.10 -16.52
C VAL A 42 4.04 -10.56 -17.29
N ASP A 43 5.23 -10.38 -16.72
CA ASP A 43 6.49 -10.80 -17.33
C ASP A 43 6.51 -12.32 -17.55
N GLU A 44 6.02 -13.09 -16.57
CA GLU A 44 5.97 -14.55 -16.65
C GLU A 44 4.91 -15.03 -17.66
N ALA A 45 3.68 -14.51 -17.60
CA ALA A 45 2.63 -14.86 -18.57
C ALA A 45 3.06 -14.53 -20.01
N SER A 46 3.72 -13.39 -20.21
CA SER A 46 4.22 -12.98 -21.52
C SER A 46 5.34 -13.90 -22.03
N LYS A 47 6.22 -14.39 -21.16
CA LYS A 47 7.26 -15.37 -21.54
C LYS A 47 6.69 -16.70 -22.01
N HIS A 48 5.60 -17.15 -21.40
CA HIS A 48 4.92 -18.40 -21.76
C HIS A 48 3.88 -18.23 -22.87
N GLY A 49 3.71 -17.01 -23.40
CA GLY A 49 2.76 -16.73 -24.48
C GLY A 49 1.29 -16.76 -24.04
N HIS A 50 1.02 -16.71 -22.74
CA HIS A 50 -0.34 -16.66 -22.21
C HIS A 50 -0.90 -15.25 -22.32
N SER A 51 -2.15 -15.15 -22.76
CA SER A 51 -2.91 -13.91 -22.63
C SER A 51 -3.22 -13.67 -21.16
N TRP A 52 -3.30 -12.41 -20.73
CA TRP A 52 -3.53 -12.06 -19.34
C TRP A 52 -4.38 -10.80 -19.19
N GLU A 53 -5.02 -10.68 -18.03
CA GLU A 53 -5.79 -9.51 -17.62
C GLU A 53 -5.39 -9.11 -16.20
N VAL A 54 -5.16 -7.81 -16.00
CA VAL A 54 -4.95 -7.19 -14.69
C VAL A 54 -6.07 -6.18 -14.45
N THR A 55 -6.79 -6.34 -13.35
CA THR A 55 -7.79 -5.36 -12.90
C THR A 55 -7.30 -4.70 -11.61
N ILE A 56 -7.11 -3.38 -11.62
CA ILE A 56 -6.78 -2.60 -10.42
C ILE A 56 -8.07 -2.21 -9.71
N HIS A 57 -8.21 -2.59 -8.45
CA HIS A 57 -9.37 -2.28 -7.60
C HIS A 57 -9.14 -1.05 -6.72
N ASN A 58 -7.88 -0.71 -6.45
CA ASN A 58 -7.52 0.44 -5.62
C ASN A 58 -6.21 1.06 -6.10
N GLU A 59 -6.26 2.32 -6.54
CA GLU A 59 -5.08 3.03 -7.07
C GLU A 59 -4.04 3.39 -6.00
N LEU A 60 -4.48 3.60 -4.76
CA LEU A 60 -3.60 4.01 -3.67
C LEU A 60 -2.71 2.88 -3.19
N THR A 61 -3.26 1.67 -3.05
CA THR A 61 -2.52 0.47 -2.63
C THR A 61 -2.13 -0.42 -3.81
N HIS A 62 -2.54 -0.06 -5.02
CA HIS A 62 -2.43 -0.88 -6.22
C HIS A 62 -3.00 -2.30 -6.06
N SER A 63 -4.04 -2.45 -5.22
CA SER A 63 -4.71 -3.75 -5.04
C SER A 63 -5.29 -4.20 -6.38
N TYR A 64 -5.10 -5.47 -6.71
CA TYR A 64 -5.39 -5.99 -8.04
C TYR A 64 -5.94 -7.41 -8.03
N SER A 65 -6.46 -7.83 -9.17
CA SER A 65 -6.68 -9.24 -9.51
C SER A 65 -5.99 -9.54 -10.83
N PHE A 66 -5.36 -10.71 -10.92
CA PHE A 66 -4.69 -11.19 -12.11
C PHE A 66 -5.36 -12.47 -12.59
N LYS A 67 -5.58 -12.59 -13.89
CA LYS A 67 -6.11 -13.79 -14.54
C LYS A 67 -5.31 -14.08 -15.80
N THR A 68 -4.98 -15.34 -16.03
CA THR A 68 -4.54 -15.84 -17.33
C THR A 68 -5.77 -16.17 -18.17
N ILE A 69 -5.72 -15.84 -19.45
CA ILE A 69 -6.73 -16.19 -20.44
C ILE A 69 -6.09 -17.30 -21.28
N GLU A 70 -6.64 -18.51 -21.14
CA GLU A 70 -6.29 -19.68 -21.96
C GLU A 70 -6.85 -19.56 -23.38
#